data_AF-A0A8J4CDJ9-F1
#
_entry.id   AF-A0A8J4CDJ9-F1
#
_cell.length_a   1.000
_cell.length_b   1.000
_cell.length_c   1.000
_cell.angle_alpha   90.00
_cell.angle_beta   90.00
_cell.angle_gamma   90.00
#
_symmetry.space_group_name_H-M   'P 1'
#
loop_
_entity.id
_entity.type
_entity.pdbx_description
1 polymer ?
#
loop_
_entity_poly.entity_id
_entity_poly.type
_entity_poly.pdbx_seq_one_letter_code
_entity_poly.pdbx_strand_id
1 'polypeptide(L)'
;DLFIMNGEPQAMSSLTYVFKSTSCGVLPKLNASIVQNYIYASDNSAPVVATIQRYYESCSYRRLTLNPADNLVFDIDIPCIGHISNGGLYNMYTGNGIRNNTAITGVDDDFINVDITNELMALRELGMNYLRVNAPDVFARVGSFRRTIIVWPFNWLYNIAQWSGLANMGCISSQYCVSWLNLGVMENAINIPVLFQELNHNIGLPHSSRVRCDKDGFCFRDEYGDWSDPMGNPRLKSPTTGVLCVNAPQAYKAGWASPIPGGNIRASDLPVGIFRDFFLPAMALNSTNMLRIITMPAGTVGSNSALERALYVSYRVRQSAPGAYDSGLVDDFSSRVWIHEYNETANGQAADITKPPMSLAMLTDDAVLNSNNGQYNQPTVRDYGALPRTYSQFLPGRGGIIITVKRKNSQVAVVSVCRATSLNETGFCSDGIDNDCDGLLDGAEPECTPASPPRSPPSPRPPPSARRSPSPPRQPKAADKLKTRNPARTRNKPYPSPVRPPKKDRPSKSR
;
A
#
# COMPACT_ATOMS: atom_id res chain seq x y z
N ASP A 1 -23.13 8.41 3.70
CA ASP A 1 -23.17 6.93 3.66
C ASP A 1 -21.92 6.30 3.04
N LEU A 2 -21.06 7.09 2.37
CA LEU A 2 -19.76 6.63 1.85
C LEU A 2 -18.60 6.89 2.83
N PHE A 3 -18.73 7.90 3.68
CA PHE A 3 -17.65 8.39 4.53
C PHE A 3 -18.18 8.69 5.92
N ILE A 4 -17.45 8.30 6.97
CA ILE A 4 -17.84 8.63 8.34
C ILE A 4 -17.37 10.03 8.68
N MET A 5 -18.30 10.99 8.65
CA MET A 5 -18.07 12.31 9.21
C MET A 5 -18.47 12.28 10.69
N ASN A 6 -17.62 12.82 11.56
CA ASN A 6 -17.90 13.02 13.00
C ASN A 6 -18.11 11.76 13.85
N GLY A 7 -17.77 10.57 13.33
CA GLY A 7 -17.85 9.31 14.08
C GLY A 7 -19.24 8.68 14.17
N GLU A 8 -20.25 9.28 13.56
CA GLU A 8 -21.62 8.78 13.59
C GLU A 8 -21.80 7.49 12.76
N PRO A 9 -22.56 6.50 13.25
CA PRO A 9 -22.91 5.34 12.46
C PRO A 9 -23.66 5.72 11.17
N GLN A 10 -23.38 5.02 10.07
CA GLN A 10 -24.04 5.19 8.79
C GLN A 10 -24.53 3.86 8.25
N ALA A 11 -25.81 3.84 7.85
CA ALA A 11 -26.35 2.76 7.05
C ALA A 11 -25.88 2.93 5.60
N MET A 12 -25.27 1.89 5.07
CA MET A 12 -24.86 1.81 3.69
C MET A 12 -26.04 1.39 2.81
N SER A 13 -26.08 1.94 1.60
CA SER A 13 -27.02 1.52 0.56
C SER A 13 -26.28 1.09 -0.70
N SER A 14 -26.81 0.09 -1.39
CA SER A 14 -26.29 -0.38 -2.66
C SER A 14 -27.33 -1.12 -3.51
N LEU A 15 -27.12 -1.13 -4.82
CA LEU A 15 -27.80 -2.01 -5.76
C LEU A 15 -26.75 -2.92 -6.39
N THR A 16 -26.93 -4.22 -6.26
CA THR A 16 -26.04 -5.22 -6.87
C THR A 16 -26.75 -5.91 -8.03
N TYR A 17 -26.13 -5.91 -9.19
CA TYR A 17 -26.63 -6.55 -10.39
C TYR A 17 -25.74 -7.74 -10.75
N VAL A 18 -26.33 -8.93 -10.81
CA VAL A 18 -25.69 -10.16 -11.24
C VAL A 18 -26.14 -10.46 -12.65
N PHE A 19 -25.27 -10.19 -13.61
CA PHE A 19 -25.63 -10.29 -15.02
C PHE A 19 -25.51 -11.72 -15.53
N LYS A 20 -26.38 -12.05 -16.46
CA LYS A 20 -26.26 -13.18 -17.40
C LYS A 20 -26.71 -12.70 -18.78
N SER A 21 -26.39 -13.45 -19.82
CA SER A 21 -26.99 -13.22 -21.13
C SER A 21 -27.30 -14.54 -21.79
N THR A 22 -28.57 -14.94 -21.77
CA THR A 22 -29.04 -16.13 -22.49
C THR A 22 -28.76 -15.99 -23.99
N SER A 23 -28.89 -14.76 -24.52
CA SER A 23 -28.60 -14.47 -25.94
C SER A 23 -27.12 -14.55 -26.33
N CYS A 24 -26.18 -14.35 -25.38
CA CYS A 24 -24.76 -14.63 -25.61
C CYS A 24 -24.36 -16.08 -25.27
N GLY A 25 -25.27 -16.91 -24.73
CA GLY A 25 -24.90 -18.19 -24.12
C GLY A 25 -24.08 -18.05 -22.82
N VAL A 26 -24.13 -16.89 -22.18
CA VAL A 26 -23.37 -16.59 -20.95
C VAL A 26 -24.25 -16.80 -19.74
N LEU A 27 -24.05 -17.97 -19.10
CA LEU A 27 -24.82 -18.43 -17.96
C LEU A 27 -23.86 -18.67 -16.77
N PRO A 28 -23.49 -17.62 -16.02
CA PRO A 28 -22.59 -17.79 -14.88
C PRO A 28 -23.22 -18.68 -13.82
N LYS A 29 -22.37 -19.43 -13.08
CA LYS A 29 -22.83 -20.20 -11.92
C LYS A 29 -23.28 -19.30 -10.77
N LEU A 30 -22.70 -18.10 -10.66
CA LEU A 30 -23.13 -17.08 -9.72
C LEU A 30 -24.53 -16.56 -10.08
N ASN A 31 -25.34 -16.36 -9.05
CA ASN A 31 -26.66 -15.73 -9.12
C ASN A 31 -26.86 -14.85 -7.87
N ALA A 32 -27.96 -14.10 -7.82
CA ALA A 32 -28.25 -13.17 -6.75
C ALA A 32 -28.25 -13.84 -5.37
N SER A 33 -28.80 -15.05 -5.26
CA SER A 33 -28.83 -15.79 -3.98
C SER A 33 -27.43 -16.16 -3.49
N ILE A 34 -26.55 -16.62 -4.39
CA ILE A 34 -25.16 -16.92 -4.02
C ILE A 34 -24.44 -15.63 -3.62
N VAL A 35 -24.60 -14.55 -4.40
CA VAL A 35 -23.97 -13.25 -4.10
C VAL A 35 -24.44 -12.67 -2.75
N GLN A 36 -25.70 -12.86 -2.39
CA GLN A 36 -26.22 -12.47 -1.07
C GLN A 36 -25.45 -13.15 0.09
N ASN A 37 -25.04 -14.41 -0.05
CA ASN A 37 -24.24 -15.11 0.97
C ASN A 37 -22.83 -14.52 1.15
N TYR A 38 -22.33 -13.79 0.16
CA TYR A 38 -21.04 -13.09 0.20
C TYR A 38 -21.19 -11.64 0.71
N ILE A 39 -22.36 -11.04 0.54
CA ILE A 39 -22.64 -9.68 1.01
C ILE A 39 -23.04 -9.68 2.49
N TYR A 40 -23.96 -10.55 2.89
CA TYR A 40 -24.57 -10.54 4.22
C TYR A 40 -23.94 -11.55 5.16
N ALA A 41 -23.67 -11.11 6.38
CA ALA A 41 -23.13 -11.99 7.41
C ALA A 41 -24.18 -13.03 7.84
N SER A 42 -23.75 -14.28 7.89
CA SER A 42 -24.41 -15.37 8.60
C SER A 42 -23.67 -15.66 9.91
N ASP A 43 -23.96 -16.77 10.57
CA ASP A 43 -23.23 -17.18 11.77
C ASP A 43 -21.73 -17.49 11.48
N ASN A 44 -20.93 -17.61 12.55
CA ASN A 44 -19.49 -17.88 12.46
C ASN A 44 -19.16 -19.31 11.98
N SER A 45 -20.15 -20.19 11.80
CA SER A 45 -19.98 -21.55 11.27
C SER A 45 -20.30 -21.65 9.78
N ALA A 46 -20.76 -20.56 9.17
CA ALA A 46 -21.09 -20.53 7.77
C ALA A 46 -19.87 -20.74 6.85
N PRO A 47 -20.09 -21.24 5.62
CA PRO A 47 -19.01 -21.43 4.64
C PRO A 47 -18.25 -20.14 4.30
N VAL A 48 -18.93 -18.99 4.41
CA VAL A 48 -18.36 -17.66 4.22
C VAL A 48 -18.68 -16.82 5.46
N VAL A 49 -17.65 -16.50 6.24
CA VAL A 49 -17.76 -15.63 7.42
C VAL A 49 -17.24 -14.22 7.10
N ALA A 50 -16.22 -14.12 6.25
CA ALA A 50 -15.64 -12.86 5.81
C ALA A 50 -16.52 -12.23 4.70
N THR A 51 -17.75 -11.85 5.04
CA THR A 51 -18.70 -11.20 4.12
C THR A 51 -18.47 -9.70 4.05
N ILE A 52 -19.01 -9.01 3.05
CA ILE A 52 -18.88 -7.53 2.95
C ILE A 52 -19.45 -6.83 4.19
N GLN A 53 -20.59 -7.28 4.70
CA GLN A 53 -21.15 -6.78 5.95
C GLN A 53 -20.14 -6.94 7.10
N ARG A 54 -19.50 -8.09 7.23
CA ARG A 54 -18.51 -8.34 8.28
C ARG A 54 -17.24 -7.51 8.11
N TYR A 55 -16.78 -7.31 6.88
CA TYR A 55 -15.67 -6.40 6.56
C TYR A 55 -15.98 -4.97 7.04
N TYR A 56 -17.16 -4.44 6.72
CA TYR A 56 -17.55 -3.11 7.18
C TYR A 56 -17.71 -3.04 8.69
N GLU A 57 -18.44 -3.97 9.30
CA GLU A 57 -18.64 -3.98 10.74
C GLU A 57 -17.32 -4.05 11.52
N SER A 58 -16.39 -4.92 11.09
CA SER A 58 -15.10 -5.08 11.76
C SER A 58 -14.18 -3.88 11.50
N CYS A 59 -13.97 -3.50 10.24
CA CYS A 59 -12.95 -2.51 9.88
C CYS A 59 -13.36 -1.07 10.17
N SER A 60 -14.67 -0.79 10.28
CA SER A 60 -15.19 0.53 10.65
C SER A 60 -15.57 0.65 12.13
N TYR A 61 -15.26 -0.35 12.96
CA TYR A 61 -15.66 -0.38 14.39
C TYR A 61 -17.18 -0.26 14.56
N ARG A 62 -17.93 -0.99 13.74
CA ARG A 62 -19.41 -1.03 13.67
C ARG A 62 -20.08 0.30 13.37
N ARG A 63 -19.34 1.24 12.81
CA ARG A 63 -19.92 2.51 12.37
C ARG A 63 -20.55 2.41 10.99
N LEU A 64 -20.12 1.48 10.14
CA LEU A 64 -20.81 1.17 8.89
C LEU A 64 -21.64 -0.10 9.07
N THR A 65 -22.90 -0.02 8.67
CA THR A 65 -23.85 -1.14 8.72
C THR A 65 -24.43 -1.38 7.33
N LEU A 66 -24.63 -2.66 7.00
CA LEU A 66 -25.13 -3.08 5.70
C LEU A 66 -26.43 -3.86 5.91
N ASN A 67 -27.56 -3.19 5.71
CA ASN A 67 -28.89 -3.76 5.94
C ASN A 67 -29.45 -4.37 4.63
N PRO A 68 -29.98 -5.62 4.66
CA PRO A 68 -30.68 -6.22 3.54
C PRO A 68 -31.73 -5.36 2.84
N ALA A 69 -32.47 -4.54 3.58
CA ALA A 69 -33.53 -3.69 3.04
C ALA A 69 -33.01 -2.57 2.10
N ASP A 70 -31.74 -2.21 2.24
CA ASP A 70 -31.08 -1.08 1.56
C ASP A 70 -29.92 -1.53 0.66
N ASN A 71 -29.64 -2.83 0.55
CA ASN A 71 -28.51 -3.39 -0.22
C ASN A 71 -28.96 -4.49 -1.19
N LEU A 72 -29.87 -4.14 -2.10
CA LEU A 72 -30.61 -5.12 -2.88
C LEU A 72 -29.74 -5.82 -3.94
N VAL A 73 -30.02 -7.09 -4.22
CA VAL A 73 -29.28 -7.91 -5.19
C VAL A 73 -30.25 -8.49 -6.21
N PHE A 74 -29.96 -8.34 -7.50
CA PHE A 74 -30.84 -8.75 -8.59
C PHE A 74 -30.11 -9.63 -9.61
N ASP A 75 -30.80 -10.67 -10.09
CA ASP A 75 -30.38 -11.42 -11.28
C ASP A 75 -30.96 -10.77 -12.52
N ILE A 76 -30.11 -10.45 -13.50
CA ILE A 76 -30.52 -9.73 -14.70
C ILE A 76 -30.03 -10.45 -15.94
N ASP A 77 -30.98 -10.86 -16.79
CA ASP A 77 -30.70 -11.34 -18.14
C ASP A 77 -30.72 -10.15 -19.10
N ILE A 78 -29.63 -9.96 -19.84
CA ILE A 78 -29.47 -8.83 -20.76
C ILE A 78 -29.26 -9.25 -22.21
N PRO A 79 -29.66 -8.42 -23.19
CA PRO A 79 -29.29 -8.63 -24.58
C PRO A 79 -27.78 -8.60 -24.76
N CYS A 80 -27.27 -9.46 -25.64
CA CYS A 80 -25.84 -9.58 -25.91
C CYS A 80 -25.25 -8.34 -26.58
N ILE A 81 -26.02 -7.73 -27.48
CA ILE A 81 -25.63 -6.61 -28.31
C ILE A 81 -26.76 -5.59 -28.24
N GLY A 82 -26.43 -4.30 -28.20
CA GLY A 82 -27.42 -3.25 -28.19
C GLY A 82 -26.81 -1.85 -28.23
N HIS A 83 -27.63 -0.87 -27.86
CA HIS A 83 -27.23 0.52 -27.74
C HIS A 83 -27.46 1.02 -26.32
N ILE A 84 -26.57 1.88 -25.84
CA ILE A 84 -26.81 2.74 -24.68
C ILE A 84 -27.49 4.04 -25.11
N SER A 85 -28.10 4.73 -24.15
CA SER A 85 -28.90 5.95 -24.35
C SER A 85 -28.21 7.09 -25.12
N ASN A 86 -26.87 7.17 -25.10
CA ASN A 86 -26.10 8.15 -25.87
C ASN A 86 -25.79 7.72 -27.32
N GLY A 87 -26.34 6.58 -27.77
CA GLY A 87 -26.11 6.01 -29.10
C GLY A 87 -24.89 5.10 -29.22
N GLY A 88 -24.11 4.93 -28.14
CA GLY A 88 -22.98 4.01 -28.10
C GLY A 88 -23.44 2.56 -28.30
N LEU A 89 -22.77 1.82 -29.18
CA LEU A 89 -22.95 0.39 -29.35
C LEU A 89 -22.24 -0.35 -28.20
N TYR A 90 -22.84 -1.42 -27.70
CA TYR A 90 -22.17 -2.38 -26.83
C TYR A 90 -22.26 -3.78 -27.41
N ASN A 91 -21.22 -4.58 -27.23
CA ASN A 91 -21.20 -5.99 -27.59
C ASN A 91 -20.53 -6.80 -26.47
N MET A 92 -21.36 -7.40 -25.60
CA MET A 92 -20.88 -8.19 -24.46
C MET A 92 -20.12 -9.45 -24.88
N TYR A 93 -20.26 -9.90 -26.12
CA TYR A 93 -19.54 -11.07 -26.63
C TYR A 93 -18.11 -10.73 -27.01
N THR A 94 -17.87 -9.59 -27.65
CA THR A 94 -16.54 -9.23 -28.19
C THR A 94 -15.83 -8.11 -27.45
N GLY A 95 -16.54 -7.36 -26.60
CA GLY A 95 -16.04 -6.11 -26.01
C GLY A 95 -15.86 -4.97 -27.02
N ASN A 96 -16.21 -5.15 -28.30
CA ASN A 96 -15.99 -4.17 -29.38
C ASN A 96 -17.19 -3.24 -29.60
N GLY A 97 -17.86 -2.79 -28.54
CA GLY A 97 -18.94 -1.81 -28.62
C GLY A 97 -18.49 -0.52 -29.27
N ILE A 98 -17.25 -0.12 -29.02
CA ILE A 98 -16.57 0.94 -29.75
C ILE A 98 -15.83 0.28 -30.92
N ARG A 99 -16.44 0.30 -32.11
CA ARG A 99 -15.76 -0.06 -33.35
C ARG A 99 -14.67 0.96 -33.65
N ASN A 100 -13.51 0.88 -33.00
CA ASN A 100 -12.33 1.53 -33.56
C ASN A 100 -11.79 0.67 -34.69
N ASN A 101 -12.14 1.12 -35.91
CA ASN A 101 -11.51 0.87 -37.19
C ASN A 101 -10.03 1.33 -37.24
N THR A 102 -9.34 1.27 -36.12
CA THR A 102 -7.90 1.36 -36.01
C THR A 102 -7.48 0.10 -35.29
N ALA A 103 -7.27 -0.97 -36.06
CA ALA A 103 -6.15 -1.82 -35.73
C ALA A 103 -4.98 -0.87 -35.49
N ILE A 104 -4.50 -0.77 -34.25
CA ILE A 104 -3.18 -0.22 -34.00
C ILE A 104 -2.23 -1.23 -34.64
N THR A 105 -2.05 -1.11 -35.96
CA THR A 105 -1.03 -1.83 -36.69
C THR A 105 0.29 -1.15 -36.34
N GLY A 106 1.05 -1.73 -35.42
CA GLY A 106 2.44 -1.32 -35.21
C GLY A 106 2.96 -1.23 -33.78
N VAL A 107 2.31 -1.85 -32.80
CA VAL A 107 2.95 -2.09 -31.49
C VAL A 107 2.83 -3.56 -31.17
N ASP A 108 3.91 -4.12 -30.65
CA ASP A 108 4.19 -5.55 -30.52
C ASP A 108 3.04 -6.38 -29.89
N ASP A 109 3.05 -7.65 -30.24
CA ASP A 109 2.01 -8.70 -30.21
C ASP A 109 1.48 -9.12 -28.81
N ASP A 110 1.34 -8.22 -27.82
CA ASP A 110 0.95 -8.61 -26.44
C ASP A 110 -0.20 -7.83 -25.78
N PHE A 111 -0.78 -6.77 -26.37
CA PHE A 111 -1.83 -5.99 -25.69
C PHE A 111 -2.91 -5.42 -26.63
N ILE A 112 -3.99 -6.18 -26.86
CA ILE A 112 -5.23 -5.62 -27.40
C ILE A 112 -5.95 -4.90 -26.26
N ASN A 113 -5.76 -3.58 -26.14
CA ASN A 113 -6.63 -2.71 -25.35
C ASN A 113 -7.99 -2.59 -26.05
N VAL A 114 -8.89 -3.56 -25.81
CA VAL A 114 -10.29 -3.45 -26.21
C VAL A 114 -10.93 -2.34 -25.36
N ASP A 115 -11.43 -1.28 -26.00
CA ASP A 115 -12.17 -0.23 -25.31
C ASP A 115 -13.58 -0.72 -24.96
N ILE A 116 -13.71 -1.21 -23.73
CA ILE A 116 -14.94 -1.76 -23.13
C ILE A 116 -15.83 -0.70 -22.48
N THR A 117 -15.59 0.59 -22.72
CA THR A 117 -16.30 1.67 -22.02
C THR A 117 -17.81 1.59 -22.22
N ASN A 118 -18.26 1.31 -23.45
CA ASN A 118 -19.69 1.20 -23.74
C ASN A 118 -20.32 -0.01 -23.06
N GLU A 119 -19.63 -1.14 -22.99
CA GLU A 119 -20.06 -2.35 -22.28
C GLU A 119 -20.25 -2.06 -20.79
N LEU A 120 -19.26 -1.45 -20.14
CA LEU A 120 -19.33 -1.12 -18.71
C LEU A 120 -20.49 -0.17 -18.39
N MET A 121 -20.71 0.83 -19.25
CA MET A 121 -21.81 1.79 -19.11
C MET A 121 -23.17 1.14 -19.40
N ALA A 122 -23.23 0.22 -20.38
CA ALA A 122 -24.44 -0.51 -20.73
C ALA A 122 -24.94 -1.36 -19.58
N LEU A 123 -24.06 -2.05 -18.85
CA LEU A 123 -24.46 -2.87 -17.69
C LEU A 123 -25.26 -2.05 -16.68
N ARG A 124 -24.80 -0.84 -16.37
CA ARG A 124 -25.55 0.04 -15.46
C ARG A 124 -26.91 0.42 -16.04
N GLU A 125 -26.96 0.88 -17.28
CA GLU A 125 -28.22 1.33 -17.90
C GLU A 125 -29.24 0.19 -17.99
N LEU A 126 -28.79 -1.00 -18.39
CA LEU A 126 -29.61 -2.21 -18.47
C LEU A 126 -30.13 -2.63 -17.08
N GLY A 127 -29.30 -2.52 -16.04
CA GLY A 127 -29.74 -2.74 -14.66
C GLY A 127 -30.83 -1.77 -14.22
N MET A 128 -30.69 -0.49 -14.53
CA MET A 128 -31.71 0.53 -14.22
C MET A 128 -33.01 0.30 -15.02
N ASN A 129 -32.89 -0.11 -16.28
CA ASN A 129 -34.04 -0.45 -17.12
C ASN A 129 -34.78 -1.68 -16.58
N TYR A 130 -34.05 -2.69 -16.11
CA TYR A 130 -34.62 -3.85 -15.45
C TYR A 130 -35.42 -3.45 -14.22
N LEU A 131 -34.87 -2.60 -13.34
CA LEU A 131 -35.59 -2.12 -12.15
C LEU A 131 -36.87 -1.36 -12.52
N ARG A 132 -36.81 -0.50 -13.55
CA ARG A 132 -38.00 0.25 -13.99
C ARG A 132 -39.18 -0.65 -14.35
N VAL A 133 -38.90 -1.82 -14.93
CA VAL A 133 -39.93 -2.77 -15.38
C VAL A 133 -40.32 -3.76 -14.28
N ASN A 134 -39.35 -4.30 -13.54
CA ASN A 134 -39.54 -5.45 -12.66
C ASN A 134 -39.61 -5.10 -11.17
N ALA A 135 -39.11 -3.93 -10.77
CA ALA A 135 -39.08 -3.46 -9.39
C ALA A 135 -39.33 -1.93 -9.33
N PRO A 136 -40.52 -1.46 -9.78
CA PRO A 136 -40.80 -0.04 -9.95
C PRO A 136 -40.75 0.76 -8.63
N ASP A 137 -41.02 0.11 -7.49
CA ASP A 137 -40.88 0.66 -6.15
C ASP A 137 -39.40 0.93 -5.79
N VAL A 138 -38.50 0.00 -6.12
CA VAL A 138 -37.05 0.19 -5.96
C VAL A 138 -36.56 1.27 -6.92
N PHE A 139 -37.02 1.25 -8.17
CA PHE A 139 -36.66 2.25 -9.17
C PHE A 139 -37.10 3.66 -8.76
N ALA A 140 -38.29 3.82 -8.17
CA ALA A 140 -38.79 5.10 -7.67
C ALA A 140 -37.88 5.73 -6.62
N ARG A 141 -37.17 4.91 -5.83
CA ARG A 141 -36.19 5.34 -4.83
C ARG A 141 -34.73 5.12 -5.27
N VAL A 142 -34.45 4.92 -6.56
CA VAL A 142 -33.11 4.55 -7.03
C VAL A 142 -32.03 5.59 -6.64
N GLY A 143 -32.41 6.86 -6.54
CA GLY A 143 -31.53 7.95 -6.10
C GLY A 143 -31.09 7.87 -4.63
N SER A 144 -31.76 7.06 -3.80
CA SER A 144 -31.33 6.81 -2.42
C SER A 144 -30.17 5.79 -2.34
N PHE A 145 -29.94 5.00 -3.40
CA PHE A 145 -28.83 4.06 -3.45
C PHE A 145 -27.59 4.75 -4.01
N ARG A 146 -26.54 4.83 -3.19
CA ARG A 146 -25.34 5.59 -3.54
C ARG A 146 -24.30 4.75 -4.27
N ARG A 147 -24.37 3.42 -4.15
CA ARG A 147 -23.47 2.46 -4.79
C ARG A 147 -24.21 1.53 -5.73
N THR A 148 -23.58 1.22 -6.85
CA THR A 148 -23.97 0.17 -7.77
C THR A 148 -22.83 -0.83 -7.88
N ILE A 149 -23.10 -2.09 -7.59
CA ILE A 149 -22.15 -3.19 -7.71
C ILE A 149 -22.55 -4.01 -8.92
N ILE A 150 -21.63 -4.20 -9.85
CA ILE A 150 -21.86 -4.93 -11.09
C ILE A 150 -21.02 -6.19 -11.07
N VAL A 151 -21.68 -7.35 -11.04
CA VAL A 151 -21.03 -8.64 -11.20
C VAL A 151 -21.01 -8.98 -12.68
N TRP A 152 -19.83 -8.85 -13.28
CA TRP A 152 -19.61 -8.92 -14.72
C TRP A 152 -19.05 -10.30 -15.13
N PRO A 153 -19.83 -11.15 -15.83
CA PRO A 153 -19.38 -12.49 -16.22
C PRO A 153 -18.79 -12.58 -17.63
N PHE A 154 -18.66 -11.49 -18.40
CA PHE A 154 -18.41 -11.58 -19.86
C PHE A 154 -16.93 -11.65 -20.24
N ASN A 155 -16.01 -11.79 -19.28
CA ASN A 155 -14.57 -11.84 -19.56
C ASN A 155 -14.03 -13.23 -19.97
N TRP A 156 -14.88 -14.26 -19.92
CA TRP A 156 -14.46 -15.65 -20.06
C TRP A 156 -13.98 -16.08 -21.45
N LEU A 157 -14.46 -15.46 -22.52
CA LEU A 157 -14.21 -15.94 -23.89
C LEU A 157 -13.01 -15.28 -24.57
N TYR A 158 -12.83 -13.97 -24.38
CA TYR A 158 -11.77 -13.19 -25.07
C TYR A 158 -10.83 -12.44 -24.12
N ASN A 159 -10.96 -12.63 -22.80
CA ASN A 159 -10.18 -11.87 -21.81
C ASN A 159 -10.20 -10.35 -22.08
N ILE A 160 -11.41 -9.83 -22.36
CA ILE A 160 -11.68 -8.42 -22.72
C ILE A 160 -11.34 -7.42 -21.60
N ALA A 161 -11.16 -7.89 -20.36
CA ALA A 161 -10.79 -7.09 -19.19
C ALA A 161 -9.68 -7.80 -18.39
N GLN A 162 -8.55 -7.12 -18.19
CA GLN A 162 -7.38 -7.68 -17.50
C GLN A 162 -7.31 -7.32 -16.00
N TRP A 163 -8.42 -6.87 -15.41
CA TRP A 163 -8.53 -6.49 -14.01
C TRP A 163 -9.51 -7.40 -13.29
N SER A 164 -9.29 -7.68 -12.01
CA SER A 164 -10.23 -8.47 -11.18
C SER A 164 -11.40 -7.63 -10.68
N GLY A 165 -11.17 -6.34 -10.47
CA GLY A 165 -12.16 -5.34 -10.10
C GLY A 165 -11.83 -3.98 -10.72
N LEU A 166 -12.83 -3.12 -10.81
CA LEU A 166 -12.69 -1.73 -11.22
C LEU A 166 -13.73 -0.91 -10.44
N ALA A 167 -13.42 0.36 -10.15
CA ALA A 167 -14.36 1.21 -9.46
C ALA A 167 -14.19 2.69 -9.79
N ASN A 168 -15.27 3.45 -9.63
CA ASN A 168 -15.16 4.89 -9.50
C ASN A 168 -14.48 5.22 -8.17
N MET A 169 -13.57 6.20 -8.20
CA MET A 169 -12.86 6.66 -7.02
C MET A 169 -13.45 7.97 -6.49
N GLY A 170 -13.91 7.96 -5.23
CA GLY A 170 -14.41 9.12 -4.50
C GLY A 170 -15.65 9.76 -5.10
N CYS A 171 -16.84 9.26 -4.74
CA CYS A 171 -18.09 9.79 -5.26
C CYS A 171 -18.65 10.90 -4.38
N ILE A 172 -18.76 12.10 -4.94
CA ILE A 172 -19.40 13.25 -4.28
C ILE A 172 -20.91 13.03 -4.09
N SER A 173 -21.54 13.86 -3.25
CA SER A 173 -22.96 13.73 -2.85
C SER A 173 -23.97 13.77 -4.01
N SER A 174 -23.57 14.23 -5.20
CA SER A 174 -24.41 14.29 -6.40
C SER A 174 -24.18 13.16 -7.40
N GLN A 175 -23.19 12.28 -7.16
CA GLN A 175 -22.82 11.21 -8.09
C GLN A 175 -23.10 9.83 -7.48
N TYR A 176 -23.46 8.88 -8.34
CA TYR A 176 -23.53 7.46 -8.00
C TYR A 176 -22.15 6.83 -8.17
N CYS A 177 -21.81 5.88 -7.31
CA CYS A 177 -20.61 5.07 -7.49
C CYS A 177 -20.94 3.79 -8.22
N VAL A 178 -20.02 3.34 -9.07
CA VAL A 178 -20.06 2.01 -9.66
C VAL A 178 -18.78 1.28 -9.31
N SER A 179 -18.93 0.01 -8.94
CA SER A 179 -17.87 -0.96 -8.79
C SER A 179 -18.21 -2.16 -9.66
N TRP A 180 -17.25 -2.63 -10.45
CA TRP A 180 -17.35 -3.79 -11.31
C TRP A 180 -16.48 -4.90 -10.76
N LEU A 181 -17.03 -6.09 -10.67
CA LEU A 181 -16.30 -7.33 -10.39
C LEU A 181 -16.22 -8.14 -11.65
N ASN A 182 -15.00 -8.45 -12.08
CA ASN A 182 -14.75 -9.28 -13.25
C ASN A 182 -14.58 -10.73 -12.82
N LEU A 183 -15.57 -11.56 -13.14
CA LEU A 183 -15.60 -12.98 -12.74
C LEU A 183 -15.78 -13.86 -13.97
N GLY A 184 -15.14 -15.02 -13.97
CA GLY A 184 -15.38 -16.04 -14.99
C GLY A 184 -16.76 -16.70 -14.84
N VAL A 185 -17.34 -17.16 -15.96
CA VAL A 185 -18.64 -17.87 -15.97
C VAL A 185 -18.67 -19.15 -15.12
N MET A 186 -17.50 -19.76 -14.92
CA MET A 186 -17.36 -20.98 -14.13
C MET A 186 -17.17 -20.73 -12.64
N GLU A 187 -16.94 -19.48 -12.24
CA GLU A 187 -16.75 -19.10 -10.84
C GLU A 187 -18.08 -19.22 -10.09
N ASN A 188 -17.99 -19.71 -8.86
CA ASN A 188 -19.13 -19.90 -7.95
C ASN A 188 -18.94 -19.17 -6.62
N ALA A 189 -17.96 -18.26 -6.55
CA ALA A 189 -17.59 -17.51 -5.36
C ALA A 189 -17.23 -16.07 -5.73
N ILE A 190 -17.54 -15.12 -4.82
CA ILE A 190 -17.05 -13.75 -4.93
C ILE A 190 -15.70 -13.64 -4.24
N ASN A 191 -14.73 -13.00 -4.91
CA ASN A 191 -13.50 -12.57 -4.27
C ASN A 191 -13.79 -11.35 -3.38
N ILE A 192 -14.12 -11.60 -2.11
CA ILE A 192 -14.47 -10.55 -1.15
C ILE A 192 -13.39 -9.49 -0.99
N PRO A 193 -12.08 -9.83 -0.86
CA PRO A 193 -11.03 -8.83 -0.80
C PRO A 193 -11.06 -7.84 -1.97
N VAL A 194 -11.25 -8.34 -3.20
CA VAL A 194 -11.37 -7.48 -4.39
C VAL A 194 -12.64 -6.63 -4.31
N LEU A 195 -13.79 -7.20 -3.96
CA LEU A 195 -15.01 -6.41 -3.79
C LEU A 195 -14.85 -5.33 -2.73
N PHE A 196 -14.23 -5.63 -1.59
CA PHE A 196 -13.97 -4.66 -0.55
C PHE A 196 -13.01 -3.56 -1.02
N GLN A 197 -11.97 -3.90 -1.79
CA GLN A 197 -11.08 -2.93 -2.44
C GLN A 197 -11.86 -1.98 -3.36
N GLU A 198 -12.68 -2.53 -4.26
CA GLU A 198 -13.47 -1.72 -5.20
C GLU A 198 -14.49 -0.81 -4.50
N LEU A 199 -15.08 -1.27 -3.40
CA LEU A 199 -16.00 -0.44 -2.62
C LEU A 199 -15.26 0.62 -1.78
N ASN A 200 -13.99 0.40 -1.46
CA ASN A 200 -13.15 1.41 -0.80
C ASN A 200 -12.68 2.49 -1.79
N HIS A 201 -12.50 2.16 -3.07
CA HIS A 201 -12.33 3.18 -4.10
C HIS A 201 -13.52 4.15 -4.14
N ASN A 202 -14.77 3.66 -4.03
CA ASN A 202 -15.96 4.51 -4.03
C ASN A 202 -15.94 5.62 -2.95
N ILE A 203 -15.23 5.38 -1.84
CA ILE A 203 -15.11 6.33 -0.72
C ILE A 203 -13.83 7.18 -0.80
N GLY A 204 -13.11 7.07 -1.91
CA GLY A 204 -11.95 7.90 -2.26
C GLY A 204 -10.60 7.30 -1.88
N LEU A 205 -10.54 6.03 -1.47
CA LEU A 205 -9.27 5.40 -1.09
C LEU A 205 -8.48 5.00 -2.35
N PRO A 206 -7.19 5.36 -2.47
CA PRO A 206 -6.32 4.91 -3.57
C PRO A 206 -5.73 3.53 -3.23
N HIS A 207 -4.91 2.95 -4.13
CA HIS A 207 -4.14 1.76 -3.80
C HIS A 207 -3.16 1.98 -2.64
N SER A 208 -2.77 0.91 -1.95
CA SER A 208 -1.74 0.93 -0.91
C SER A 208 -0.42 0.38 -1.45
N SER A 209 0.55 1.25 -1.57
CA SER A 209 1.80 1.01 -2.28
C SER A 209 2.97 0.76 -1.35
N ARG A 210 4.09 0.28 -1.91
CA ARG A 210 5.35 0.09 -1.19
C ARG A 210 6.53 0.45 -2.08
N VAL A 211 7.62 0.93 -1.49
CA VAL A 211 8.90 1.01 -2.20
C VAL A 211 9.54 -0.37 -2.19
N ARG A 212 9.79 -0.94 -3.37
CA ARG A 212 10.52 -2.19 -3.52
C ARG A 212 11.84 -1.91 -4.21
N CYS A 213 12.93 -2.38 -3.62
CA CYS A 213 14.25 -2.32 -4.22
C CYS A 213 14.65 -3.72 -4.71
N ASP A 214 15.23 -3.80 -5.90
CA ASP A 214 15.86 -5.02 -6.37
C ASP A 214 17.24 -5.23 -5.73
N LYS A 215 17.89 -6.34 -6.07
CA LYS A 215 19.21 -6.72 -5.57
C LYS A 215 20.32 -5.75 -5.97
N ASP A 216 20.11 -4.97 -7.03
CA ASP A 216 21.07 -4.02 -7.58
C ASP A 216 20.86 -2.62 -6.97
N GLY A 217 19.93 -2.50 -6.02
CA GLY A 217 19.60 -1.26 -5.31
C GLY A 217 18.65 -0.34 -6.07
N PHE A 218 18.12 -0.77 -7.21
CA PHE A 218 17.12 0.01 -7.95
C PHE A 218 15.76 -0.11 -7.25
N CYS A 219 15.26 1.01 -6.75
CA CYS A 219 14.00 1.10 -6.04
C CYS A 219 12.90 1.66 -6.92
N PHE A 220 11.74 1.01 -6.92
CA PHE A 220 10.53 1.45 -7.62
C PHE A 220 9.30 1.38 -6.71
N ARG A 221 8.26 2.14 -7.08
CA ARG A 221 6.95 2.04 -6.42
C ARG A 221 6.22 0.81 -6.94
N ASP A 222 5.95 -0.13 -6.05
CA ASP A 222 5.01 -1.22 -6.27
C ASP A 222 3.63 -0.74 -5.82
N GLU A 223 2.74 -0.50 -6.79
CA GLU A 223 1.42 0.09 -6.57
C GLU A 223 0.58 -0.72 -5.58
N TYR A 224 0.71 -2.04 -5.62
CA TYR A 224 0.00 -2.98 -4.76
C TYR A 224 0.93 -3.65 -3.73
N GLY A 225 2.05 -2.99 -3.43
CA GLY A 225 3.14 -3.59 -2.66
C GLY A 225 2.87 -3.74 -1.16
N ASP A 226 1.79 -3.17 -0.61
CA ASP A 226 1.38 -3.39 0.78
C ASP A 226 0.48 -4.62 0.90
N TRP A 227 1.07 -5.73 1.30
CA TRP A 227 0.35 -7.01 1.41
C TRP A 227 -0.47 -7.16 2.68
N SER A 228 -0.42 -6.17 3.57
CA SER A 228 -1.24 -6.12 4.77
C SER A 228 -2.55 -5.36 4.55
N ASP A 229 -2.76 -4.77 3.38
CA ASP A 229 -3.89 -3.89 3.10
C ASP A 229 -4.73 -4.43 1.92
N PRO A 230 -6.07 -4.48 2.02
CA PRO A 230 -6.93 -4.83 0.88
C PRO A 230 -6.84 -3.84 -0.30
N MET A 231 -6.35 -2.62 -0.11
CA MET A 231 -6.03 -1.66 -1.18
C MET A 231 -4.67 -1.94 -1.84
N GLY A 232 -3.86 -2.85 -1.29
CA GLY A 232 -2.65 -3.36 -1.93
C GLY A 232 -2.91 -4.72 -2.59
N ASN A 233 -1.99 -5.66 -2.45
CA ASN A 233 -2.18 -7.05 -2.87
C ASN A 233 -2.25 -7.96 -1.62
N PRO A 234 -3.43 -8.07 -0.98
CA PRO A 234 -3.53 -8.63 0.36
C PRO A 234 -3.14 -10.11 0.39
N ARG A 235 -2.23 -10.47 1.31
CA ARG A 235 -1.94 -11.88 1.63
C ARG A 235 -2.81 -12.32 2.79
N LEU A 236 -3.77 -13.19 2.50
CA LEU A 236 -4.74 -13.67 3.47
C LEU A 236 -4.46 -15.09 3.91
N LYS A 237 -4.69 -15.35 5.19
CA LYS A 237 -4.70 -16.71 5.73
C LYS A 237 -5.88 -17.53 5.21
N SER A 238 -7.05 -16.90 5.06
CA SER A 238 -8.25 -17.51 4.49
C SER A 238 -9.15 -16.43 3.89
N PRO A 239 -9.49 -16.50 2.59
CA PRO A 239 -10.34 -15.50 1.94
C PRO A 239 -11.83 -15.62 2.32
N THR A 240 -12.26 -16.74 2.91
CA THR A 240 -13.67 -16.98 3.29
C THR A 240 -13.93 -16.76 4.78
N THR A 241 -12.90 -16.78 5.64
CA THR A 241 -13.07 -16.62 7.09
C THR A 241 -12.30 -15.45 7.70
N GLY A 242 -11.27 -14.96 7.01
CA GLY A 242 -10.42 -13.89 7.47
C GLY A 242 -10.83 -12.53 6.89
N VAL A 243 -11.08 -11.55 7.76
CA VAL A 243 -11.20 -10.14 7.40
C VAL A 243 -9.82 -9.48 7.49
N LEU A 244 -9.49 -8.66 6.49
CA LEU A 244 -8.28 -7.84 6.50
C LEU A 244 -8.68 -6.38 6.33
N CYS A 245 -8.38 -5.58 7.34
CA CYS A 245 -8.74 -4.17 7.34
C CYS A 245 -7.67 -3.31 6.67
N VAL A 246 -8.09 -2.14 6.20
CA VAL A 246 -7.18 -1.13 5.63
C VAL A 246 -6.18 -0.64 6.68
N ASN A 247 -5.02 -0.21 6.23
CA ASN A 247 -3.95 0.35 7.04
C ASN A 247 -4.36 1.68 7.68
N ALA A 248 -3.52 2.19 8.58
CA ALA A 248 -3.83 3.39 9.35
C ALA A 248 -4.12 4.65 8.51
N PRO A 249 -3.32 5.05 7.49
CA PRO A 249 -3.65 6.23 6.70
C PRO A 249 -4.97 6.08 5.93
N GLN A 250 -5.28 4.89 5.41
CA GLN A 250 -6.54 4.62 4.73
C GLN A 250 -7.73 4.63 5.70
N ALA A 251 -7.59 4.01 6.88
CA ALA A 251 -8.61 4.03 7.93
C ALA A 251 -8.85 5.45 8.47
N TYR A 252 -7.78 6.25 8.59
CA TYR A 252 -7.88 7.66 8.94
C TYR A 252 -8.58 8.43 7.84
N LYS A 253 -8.16 8.25 6.58
CA LYS A 253 -8.80 8.90 5.44
C LYS A 253 -10.28 8.60 5.45
N ALA A 254 -10.71 7.35 5.56
CA ALA A 254 -12.12 6.94 5.57
C ALA A 254 -12.96 7.43 6.77
N GLY A 255 -12.33 8.03 7.79
CA GLY A 255 -12.98 8.43 9.05
C GLY A 255 -13.26 7.25 10.00
N TRP A 256 -12.65 6.09 9.76
CA TRP A 256 -12.87 4.87 10.54
C TRP A 256 -12.00 4.84 11.79
N ALA A 257 -10.80 5.39 11.71
CA ALA A 257 -9.87 5.45 12.82
C ALA A 257 -9.27 6.86 12.99
N SER A 258 -8.75 7.14 14.18
CA SER A 258 -8.13 8.41 14.53
C SER A 258 -6.85 8.20 15.34
N PRO A 259 -5.98 9.22 15.43
CA PRO A 259 -4.84 9.16 16.32
C PRO A 259 -5.25 8.99 17.79
N ILE A 260 -4.38 8.38 18.59
CA ILE A 260 -4.53 8.35 20.05
C ILE A 260 -4.46 9.77 20.63
N PRO A 261 -4.96 10.02 21.85
CA PRO A 261 -4.76 11.29 22.54
C PRO A 261 -3.28 11.71 22.56
N GLY A 262 -3.00 12.92 22.08
CA GLY A 262 -1.63 13.43 21.94
C GLY A 262 -0.78 12.77 20.84
N GLY A 263 -1.37 11.89 20.02
CA GLY A 263 -0.70 11.17 18.92
C GLY A 263 -0.82 11.84 17.55
N ASN A 264 -1.58 12.93 17.42
CA ASN A 264 -1.54 13.82 16.26
C ASN A 264 -0.57 14.97 16.56
N ILE A 265 0.65 14.90 16.03
CA ILE A 265 1.75 15.79 16.38
C ILE A 265 2.43 16.33 15.14
N ARG A 266 3.01 17.53 15.20
CA ARG A 266 3.96 17.98 14.18
C ARG A 266 5.36 17.56 14.60
N ALA A 267 6.16 17.13 13.63
CA ALA A 267 7.56 16.83 13.85
C ALA A 267 8.30 18.02 14.50
N SER A 268 7.94 19.25 14.13
CA SER A 268 8.50 20.49 14.70
C SER A 268 8.18 20.73 16.17
N ASP A 269 7.10 20.13 16.68
CA ASP A 269 6.64 20.33 18.06
C ASP A 269 7.36 19.40 19.04
N LEU A 270 8.11 18.42 18.52
CA LEU A 270 8.98 17.56 19.31
C LEU A 270 10.30 18.31 19.60
N PRO A 271 10.75 18.35 20.87
CA PRO A 271 12.10 18.80 21.18
C PRO A 271 13.14 17.94 20.48
N VAL A 272 14.22 18.57 20.05
CA VAL A 272 15.34 17.85 19.40
C VAL A 272 16.00 16.93 20.42
N GLY A 273 16.31 15.69 20.03
CA GLY A 273 17.01 14.71 20.87
C GLY A 273 16.25 14.17 22.07
N ILE A 274 15.00 14.60 22.28
CA ILE A 274 14.20 14.12 23.40
C ILE A 274 13.20 13.08 22.90
N PHE A 275 13.41 11.84 23.32
CA PHE A 275 12.49 10.74 23.07
C PHE A 275 11.17 10.93 23.81
N ARG A 276 10.06 10.78 23.07
CA ARG A 276 8.72 10.71 23.63
C ARG A 276 8.09 9.34 23.36
N ASP A 277 7.66 8.69 24.44
CA ASP A 277 7.00 7.40 24.38
C ASP A 277 5.49 7.53 24.17
N PHE A 278 4.96 6.62 23.35
CA PHE A 278 3.54 6.48 23.06
C PHE A 278 3.10 5.04 23.25
N PHE A 279 1.91 4.86 23.85
CA PHE A 279 1.25 3.58 23.98
C PHE A 279 0.26 3.43 22.83
N LEU A 280 0.62 2.58 21.87
CA LEU A 280 -0.12 2.38 20.64
C LEU A 280 -0.96 1.11 20.75
N PRO A 281 -2.28 1.20 20.98
CA PRO A 281 -3.12 0.01 21.07
C PRO A 281 -3.16 -0.68 19.71
N ALA A 282 -3.31 -2.01 19.72
CA ALA A 282 -3.54 -2.76 18.51
C ALA A 282 -4.81 -2.24 17.81
N MET A 283 -4.75 -2.04 16.50
CA MET A 283 -5.87 -1.46 15.73
C MET A 283 -7.18 -2.24 15.92
N ALA A 284 -7.10 -3.54 16.19
CA ALA A 284 -8.27 -4.38 16.44
C ALA A 284 -9.07 -4.03 17.71
N LEU A 285 -8.50 -3.27 18.66
CA LEU A 285 -9.11 -3.04 19.98
C LEU A 285 -10.03 -1.83 20.03
N ASN A 286 -9.70 -0.74 19.32
CA ASN A 286 -10.48 0.48 19.31
C ASN A 286 -10.12 1.34 18.09
N SER A 287 -10.95 2.34 17.77
CA SER A 287 -10.76 3.23 16.62
C SER A 287 -9.70 4.32 16.83
N THR A 288 -9.16 4.50 18.04
CA THR A 288 -8.14 5.51 18.37
C THR A 288 -6.79 4.81 18.54
N ASN A 289 -6.11 4.51 17.44
CA ASN A 289 -5.10 3.43 17.44
C ASN A 289 -3.83 3.70 16.62
N MET A 290 -3.60 4.96 16.26
CA MET A 290 -2.43 5.34 15.47
C MET A 290 -1.73 6.58 16.04
N LEU A 291 -0.49 6.80 15.61
CA LEU A 291 0.14 8.11 15.61
C LEU A 291 0.02 8.70 14.21
N ARG A 292 -0.13 10.02 14.14
CA ARG A 292 -0.03 10.82 12.92
C ARG A 292 0.99 11.92 13.17
N ILE A 293 2.16 11.79 12.54
CA ILE A 293 3.30 12.69 12.70
C ILE A 293 3.41 13.52 11.43
N ILE A 294 3.03 14.79 11.50
CA ILE A 294 3.08 15.72 10.37
C ILE A 294 4.53 16.13 10.14
N THR A 295 5.14 15.65 9.07
CA THR A 295 6.54 15.94 8.71
C THR A 295 6.66 17.16 7.79
N MET A 296 5.61 17.47 7.02
CA MET A 296 5.47 18.75 6.32
C MET A 296 4.02 19.26 6.38
N PRO A 297 3.76 20.39 7.07
CA PRO A 297 2.45 21.01 7.07
C PRO A 297 2.00 21.50 5.69
N ALA A 298 0.69 21.60 5.49
CA ALA A 298 0.12 22.21 4.29
C ALA A 298 0.57 23.67 4.13
N GLY A 299 0.83 24.10 2.89
CA GLY A 299 1.24 25.48 2.59
C GLY A 299 2.70 25.83 2.90
N THR A 300 3.56 24.84 3.18
CA THR A 300 4.99 25.09 3.40
C THR A 300 5.72 25.33 2.06
N VAL A 301 6.64 26.30 2.01
CA VAL A 301 7.38 26.73 0.79
C VAL A 301 8.04 25.53 0.07
N GLY A 302 7.78 25.41 -1.23
CA GLY A 302 8.28 24.32 -2.10
C GLY A 302 7.28 23.20 -2.37
N SER A 303 6.19 23.10 -1.60
CA SER A 303 5.04 22.26 -1.94
C SER A 303 3.88 23.15 -2.36
N ASN A 304 3.54 23.17 -3.66
CA ASN A 304 2.28 23.73 -4.15
C ASN A 304 1.04 22.91 -3.69
N SER A 305 1.15 22.07 -2.67
CA SER A 305 0.07 21.24 -2.18
C SER A 305 -0.65 21.90 -1.01
N ALA A 306 -1.96 22.06 -1.15
CA ALA A 306 -2.90 22.31 -0.05
C ALA A 306 -2.98 21.15 0.97
N LEU A 307 -2.05 20.18 0.91
CA LEU A 307 -2.11 18.89 1.57
C LEU A 307 -0.87 18.67 2.47
N GLU A 308 -1.06 17.99 3.60
CA GLU A 308 -0.04 17.72 4.63
C GLU A 308 0.67 16.38 4.36
N ARG A 309 2.01 16.34 4.43
CA ARG A 309 2.76 15.07 4.47
C ARG A 309 2.85 14.57 5.91
N ALA A 310 2.43 13.34 6.15
CA ALA A 310 2.46 12.73 7.47
C ALA A 310 2.92 11.27 7.45
N LEU A 311 3.60 10.88 8.52
CA LEU A 311 3.84 9.48 8.88
C LEU A 311 2.69 8.98 9.76
N TYR A 312 2.20 7.80 9.45
CA TYR A 312 1.20 7.07 10.22
C TYR A 312 1.88 5.86 10.86
N VAL A 313 1.83 5.78 12.18
CA VAL A 313 2.40 4.66 12.95
C VAL A 313 1.25 3.88 13.55
N SER A 314 1.16 2.58 13.28
CA SER A 314 0.07 1.73 13.78
C SER A 314 0.57 0.38 14.25
N TYR A 315 -0.15 -0.23 15.19
CA TYR A 315 0.18 -1.58 15.66
C TYR A 315 -0.91 -2.57 15.23
N ARG A 316 -0.54 -3.61 14.50
CA ARG A 316 -1.49 -4.60 13.96
C ARG A 316 -1.26 -5.97 14.56
N VAL A 317 -2.35 -6.57 15.05
CA VAL A 317 -2.35 -7.90 15.68
C VAL A 317 -3.55 -8.68 15.14
N ARG A 318 -3.29 -9.84 14.54
CA ARG A 318 -4.35 -10.74 14.07
C ARG A 318 -5.24 -11.15 15.24
N GLN A 319 -6.55 -11.02 15.03
CA GLN A 319 -7.55 -11.59 15.94
C GLN A 319 -7.84 -13.05 15.59
N SER A 320 -8.03 -13.90 16.61
CA SER A 320 -8.29 -15.34 16.42
C SER A 320 -9.71 -15.64 15.96
N ALA A 321 -10.68 -14.79 16.30
CA ALA A 321 -12.08 -14.99 15.97
C ALA A 321 -12.35 -14.78 14.46
N PRO A 322 -13.06 -15.70 13.79
CA PRO A 322 -13.45 -15.53 12.39
C PRO A 322 -14.21 -14.23 12.11
N GLY A 323 -13.80 -13.53 11.06
CA GLY A 323 -14.38 -12.25 10.66
C GLY A 323 -14.09 -11.09 11.61
N ALA A 324 -13.25 -11.25 12.64
CA ALA A 324 -12.81 -10.14 13.48
C ALA A 324 -11.78 -9.27 12.75
N TYR A 325 -11.51 -8.08 13.29
CA TYR A 325 -10.50 -7.15 12.74
C TYR A 325 -9.17 -7.88 12.48
N ASP A 326 -8.64 -7.79 11.26
CA ASP A 326 -7.39 -8.45 10.84
C ASP A 326 -7.29 -9.96 11.11
N SER A 327 -8.40 -10.66 11.30
CA SER A 327 -8.44 -12.13 11.42
C SER A 327 -7.83 -12.86 10.22
N GLY A 328 -7.81 -12.21 9.04
CA GLY A 328 -7.18 -12.71 7.83
C GLY A 328 -5.68 -12.44 7.71
N LEU A 329 -5.09 -11.65 8.60
CA LEU A 329 -3.68 -11.24 8.53
C LEU A 329 -2.74 -12.45 8.72
N VAL A 330 -1.77 -12.64 7.81
CA VAL A 330 -0.80 -13.75 7.91
C VAL A 330 0.16 -13.55 9.09
N ASP A 331 0.78 -14.66 9.55
CA ASP A 331 1.67 -14.68 10.73
C ASP A 331 2.78 -13.63 10.63
N ASP A 332 3.43 -13.54 9.46
CA ASP A 332 4.54 -12.62 9.21
C ASP A 332 4.20 -11.14 9.45
N PHE A 333 2.92 -10.77 9.26
CA PHE A 333 2.42 -9.40 9.35
C PHE A 333 1.74 -9.09 10.68
N SER A 334 1.43 -10.12 11.47
CA SER A 334 0.81 -9.97 12.78
C SER A 334 1.84 -9.58 13.84
N SER A 335 1.39 -8.80 14.82
CA SER A 335 2.22 -8.30 15.92
C SER A 335 3.40 -7.48 15.40
N ARG A 336 3.10 -6.54 14.49
CA ARG A 336 4.07 -5.63 13.86
C ARG A 336 3.63 -4.18 14.01
N VAL A 337 4.61 -3.29 14.16
CA VAL A 337 4.38 -1.85 14.06
C VAL A 337 4.62 -1.43 12.62
N TRP A 338 3.62 -0.84 12.01
CA TRP A 338 3.66 -0.39 10.62
C TRP A 338 3.87 1.10 10.54
N ILE A 339 4.73 1.51 9.61
CA ILE A 339 4.95 2.91 9.27
C ILE A 339 4.55 3.11 7.83
N HIS A 340 3.56 3.97 7.64
CA HIS A 340 3.12 4.42 6.33
C HIS A 340 3.34 5.92 6.19
N GLU A 341 3.60 6.38 4.98
CA GLU A 341 3.55 7.80 4.63
C GLU A 341 2.35 8.06 3.76
N TYR A 342 1.61 9.12 4.06
CA TYR A 342 0.51 9.55 3.22
C TYR A 342 0.31 11.07 3.30
N ASN A 343 -0.04 11.65 2.17
CA ASN A 343 -0.11 13.10 2.00
C ASN A 343 -1.52 13.66 2.09
N GLU A 344 -2.53 12.84 2.37
CA GLU A 344 -3.91 13.31 2.47
C GLU A 344 -4.45 13.27 3.90
N THR A 345 -5.61 13.91 4.03
CA THR A 345 -6.36 14.04 5.28
C THR A 345 -7.71 13.35 5.16
N ALA A 346 -8.37 13.13 6.30
CA ALA A 346 -9.71 12.59 6.38
C ALA A 346 -10.72 13.55 5.75
N ASN A 347 -11.06 13.30 4.48
CA ASN A 347 -12.06 14.05 3.74
C ASN A 347 -12.76 13.11 2.73
N GLY A 348 -13.98 13.49 2.32
CA GLY A 348 -14.74 12.73 1.32
C GLY A 348 -14.31 12.94 -0.12
N GLN A 349 -13.14 13.55 -0.37
CA GLN A 349 -12.63 13.77 -1.72
C GLN A 349 -11.84 12.55 -2.20
N ALA A 350 -11.90 12.30 -3.51
CA ALA A 350 -11.07 11.30 -4.17
C ALA A 350 -9.58 11.58 -3.89
N ALA A 351 -8.82 10.53 -3.62
CA ALA A 351 -7.39 10.64 -3.43
C ALA A 351 -6.61 10.96 -4.70
N ASP A 352 -5.45 11.59 -4.53
CA ASP A 352 -4.41 11.71 -5.54
C ASP A 352 -3.72 10.34 -5.71
N ILE A 353 -4.17 9.58 -6.72
CA ILE A 353 -3.61 8.25 -7.06
C ILE A 353 -2.12 8.28 -7.40
N THR A 354 -1.56 9.45 -7.71
CA THR A 354 -0.11 9.58 -7.97
C THR A 354 0.71 9.58 -6.68
N LYS A 355 0.05 9.80 -5.53
CA LYS A 355 0.63 9.85 -4.19
C LYS A 355 -0.16 8.95 -3.21
N PRO A 356 -0.25 7.64 -3.49
CA PRO A 356 -0.94 6.70 -2.62
C PRO A 356 -0.24 6.62 -1.25
N PRO A 357 -0.90 6.06 -0.22
CA PRO A 357 -0.21 5.63 1.00
C PRO A 357 0.93 4.69 0.65
N MET A 358 2.10 4.97 1.22
CA MET A 358 3.32 4.21 1.01
C MET A 358 3.69 3.48 2.30
N SER A 359 3.69 2.15 2.30
CA SER A 359 4.30 1.35 3.36
C SER A 359 5.82 1.59 3.33
N LEU A 360 6.35 2.21 4.38
CA LEU A 360 7.77 2.54 4.49
C LEU A 360 8.54 1.51 5.31
N ALA A 361 7.96 1.02 6.40
CA ALA A 361 8.61 0.03 7.25
C ALA A 361 7.61 -0.84 8.01
N MET A 362 8.07 -2.05 8.34
CA MET A 362 7.43 -2.97 9.26
C MET A 362 8.44 -3.28 10.37
N LEU A 363 8.15 -2.81 11.58
CA LEU A 363 9.04 -2.85 12.73
C LEU A 363 8.64 -3.92 13.73
N THR A 364 9.64 -4.42 14.47
CA THR A 364 9.45 -5.38 15.55
C THR A 364 10.50 -5.26 16.65
N ASP A 365 10.16 -5.74 17.85
CA ASP A 365 11.07 -5.94 18.98
C ASP A 365 11.54 -7.39 19.12
N ASP A 366 11.13 -8.29 18.22
CA ASP A 366 11.35 -9.75 18.29
C ASP A 366 12.80 -10.18 17.99
N ALA A 367 13.76 -9.26 17.98
CA ALA A 367 15.14 -9.59 17.72
C ALA A 367 15.68 -10.53 18.81
N VAL A 368 16.21 -11.69 18.41
CA VAL A 368 16.71 -12.70 19.35
C VAL A 368 18.21 -12.58 19.47
N LEU A 369 18.73 -12.43 20.68
CA LEU A 369 20.18 -12.43 20.92
C LEU A 369 20.75 -13.81 20.56
N ASN A 370 21.67 -13.84 19.62
CA ASN A 370 22.42 -15.03 19.24
C ASN A 370 23.53 -15.25 20.26
N SER A 371 23.39 -16.29 21.08
CA SER A 371 24.34 -16.63 22.15
C SER A 371 25.76 -16.92 21.65
N ASN A 372 25.92 -17.24 20.36
CA ASN A 372 27.22 -17.65 19.81
C ASN A 372 28.10 -16.48 19.40
N ASN A 373 27.51 -15.33 19.04
CA ASN A 373 28.25 -14.16 18.56
C ASN A 373 27.81 -12.84 19.21
N GLY A 374 26.85 -12.87 20.13
CA GLY A 374 26.33 -11.68 20.81
C GLY A 374 25.54 -10.72 19.91
N GLN A 375 25.21 -11.13 18.67
CA GLN A 375 24.43 -10.30 17.74
C GLN A 375 22.95 -10.60 17.83
N TYR A 376 22.11 -9.60 17.59
CA TYR A 376 20.67 -9.80 17.51
C TYR A 376 20.25 -10.29 16.12
N ASN A 377 19.67 -11.49 16.05
CA ASN A 377 19.06 -12.04 14.85
C ASN A 377 17.68 -11.38 14.66
N GLN A 378 17.57 -10.53 13.65
CA GLN A 378 16.29 -9.93 13.26
C GLN A 378 15.41 -10.96 12.55
N PRO A 379 14.10 -11.03 12.84
CA PRO A 379 13.19 -11.85 12.06
C PRO A 379 13.15 -11.34 10.62
N THR A 380 13.09 -12.27 9.66
CA THR A 380 13.01 -11.95 8.24
C THR A 380 11.62 -12.27 7.72
N VAL A 381 11.07 -11.38 6.89
CA VAL A 381 9.81 -11.61 6.19
C VAL A 381 10.06 -11.59 4.70
N ARG A 382 9.44 -12.53 3.99
CA ARG A 382 9.59 -12.64 2.53
C ARG A 382 9.24 -11.30 1.88
N ASP A 383 10.15 -10.83 1.02
CA ASP A 383 10.06 -9.56 0.28
C ASP A 383 10.10 -8.26 1.14
N TYR A 384 10.12 -8.35 2.47
CA TYR A 384 10.40 -7.24 3.39
C TYR A 384 11.82 -7.29 3.98
N GLY A 385 12.46 -8.46 3.95
CA GLY A 385 13.81 -8.65 4.49
C GLY A 385 13.82 -8.72 6.02
N ALA A 386 14.99 -8.47 6.61
CA ALA A 386 15.16 -8.38 8.05
C ALA A 386 14.38 -7.17 8.60
N LEU A 387 13.52 -7.40 9.58
CA LEU A 387 12.70 -6.35 10.16
C LEU A 387 13.52 -5.56 11.18
N PRO A 388 13.65 -4.23 11.04
CA PRO A 388 14.36 -3.43 12.01
C PRO A 388 13.48 -3.12 13.23
N ARG A 389 14.12 -2.72 14.31
CA ARG A 389 13.46 -2.17 15.51
C ARG A 389 13.18 -0.68 15.40
N THR A 390 13.96 0.00 14.57
CA THR A 390 13.98 1.46 14.42
C THR A 390 13.79 1.83 12.96
N TYR A 391 13.05 2.92 12.73
CA TYR A 391 12.90 3.57 11.45
C TYR A 391 13.35 5.02 11.57
N SER A 392 14.07 5.52 10.56
CA SER A 392 14.44 6.92 10.45
C SER A 392 14.03 7.50 9.10
N GLN A 393 13.52 8.73 9.12
CA GLN A 393 13.26 9.52 7.92
C GLN A 393 13.90 10.89 8.09
N PHE A 394 14.82 11.24 7.20
CA PHE A 394 15.43 12.57 7.14
C PHE A 394 14.93 13.34 5.93
N LEU A 395 14.52 14.58 6.16
CA LEU A 395 14.12 15.51 5.12
C LEU A 395 15.24 16.54 4.90
N PRO A 396 15.71 16.75 3.66
CA PRO A 396 16.78 17.71 3.37
C PRO A 396 16.49 19.09 3.98
N GLY A 397 17.42 19.56 4.81
CA GLY A 397 17.35 20.88 5.47
C GLY A 397 16.32 21.01 6.60
N ARG A 398 15.70 19.91 7.06
CA ARG A 398 14.64 19.94 8.10
C ARG A 398 14.89 19.01 9.30
N GLY A 399 15.97 18.24 9.26
CA GLY A 399 16.24 17.18 10.24
C GLY A 399 15.47 15.90 9.91
N GLY A 400 15.22 15.06 10.92
CA GLY A 400 14.56 13.78 10.76
C GLY A 400 13.68 13.38 11.94
N ILE A 401 12.94 12.30 11.73
CA ILE A 401 12.14 11.63 12.75
C ILE A 401 12.66 10.20 12.88
N ILE A 402 12.92 9.79 14.12
CA ILE A 402 13.30 8.42 14.49
C ILE A 402 12.15 7.81 15.29
N ILE A 403 11.73 6.61 14.89
CA ILE A 403 10.65 5.85 15.51
C ILE A 403 11.19 4.47 15.90
N THR A 404 11.15 4.15 17.19
CA THR A 404 11.70 2.91 17.74
C THR A 404 10.62 2.11 18.48
N VAL A 405 10.49 0.82 18.17
CA VAL A 405 9.63 -0.08 18.95
C VAL A 405 10.37 -0.50 20.22
N LYS A 406 9.89 -0.06 21.40
CA LYS A 406 10.51 -0.40 22.70
C LYS A 406 10.07 -1.77 23.20
N ARG A 407 8.78 -2.05 23.13
CA ARG A 407 8.21 -3.35 23.50
C ARG A 407 6.81 -3.51 22.90
N LYS A 408 6.35 -4.73 22.71
CA LYS A 408 4.95 -5.01 22.35
C LYS A 408 4.40 -6.28 23.00
N ASN A 409 3.08 -6.37 23.08
CA ASN A 409 2.33 -7.57 23.41
C ASN A 409 1.09 -7.65 22.51
N SER A 410 0.19 -8.62 22.71
CA SER A 410 -1.00 -8.80 21.86
C SER A 410 -1.99 -7.62 21.85
N GLN A 411 -1.83 -6.62 22.74
CA GLN A 411 -2.77 -5.52 22.90
C GLN A 411 -2.15 -4.15 22.61
N VAL A 412 -0.87 -3.94 22.88
CA VAL A 412 -0.23 -2.62 22.80
C VAL A 412 1.23 -2.74 22.38
N ALA A 413 1.69 -1.77 21.59
CA ALA A 413 3.10 -1.49 21.36
C ALA A 413 3.50 -0.18 22.04
N VAL A 414 4.66 -0.16 22.69
CA VAL A 414 5.29 1.07 23.16
C VAL A 414 6.27 1.52 22.09
N VAL A 415 6.01 2.68 21.50
CA VAL A 415 6.84 3.27 20.45
C VAL A 415 7.42 4.59 20.96
N SER A 416 8.71 4.79 20.72
CA SER A 416 9.45 6.01 21.07
C SER A 416 9.65 6.83 19.81
N VAL A 417 9.37 8.13 19.86
CA VAL A 417 9.57 9.06 18.74
C VAL A 417 10.54 10.15 19.17
N CYS A 418 11.55 10.42 18.34
CA CYS A 418 12.52 11.49 18.56
C CYS A 418 12.71 12.31 17.28
N ARG A 419 12.93 13.61 17.45
CA ARG A 419 13.26 14.52 16.36
C ARG A 419 14.76 14.73 16.31
N ALA A 420 15.38 14.31 15.23
CA ALA A 420 16.79 14.52 14.95
C ALA A 420 16.99 15.80 14.13
N THR A 421 18.12 16.47 14.31
CA THR A 421 18.56 17.58 13.45
C THR A 421 19.69 17.20 12.51
N SER A 422 20.42 16.12 12.81
CA SER A 422 21.54 15.61 12.02
C SER A 422 21.49 14.09 11.90
N LEU A 423 22.25 13.55 10.95
CA LEU A 423 22.46 12.10 10.84
C LEU A 423 23.54 11.59 11.80
N ASN A 424 24.37 12.51 12.30
CA ASN A 424 25.43 12.27 13.26
C ASN A 424 25.77 13.54 14.06
N GLU A 425 26.43 13.40 15.21
CA GLU A 425 26.75 14.51 16.12
C GLU A 425 28.08 15.26 15.84
N THR A 426 28.71 15.07 14.68
CA THR A 426 30.07 15.59 14.37
C THR A 426 30.32 17.11 14.57
N GLY A 427 29.28 17.93 14.75
CA GLY A 427 29.37 19.36 15.06
C GLY A 427 28.63 19.82 16.33
N PHE A 428 28.02 18.90 17.09
CA PHE A 428 27.15 19.22 18.22
C PHE A 428 27.57 18.55 19.54
N CYS A 429 28.79 18.02 19.60
CA CYS A 429 29.37 17.25 20.71
C CYS A 429 29.50 17.91 22.10
N SER A 430 28.81 19.01 22.37
CA SER A 430 28.88 19.70 23.68
C SER A 430 27.65 20.59 23.96
N ASP A 431 26.56 20.45 23.20
CA ASP A 431 25.38 21.29 23.36
C ASP A 431 24.32 20.69 24.31
N GLY A 432 24.55 19.46 24.81
CA GLY A 432 23.67 18.80 25.76
C GLY A 432 22.47 18.10 25.13
N ILE A 433 22.43 17.94 23.80
CA ILE A 433 21.32 17.42 23.02
C ILE A 433 21.78 16.18 22.24
N ASP A 434 20.88 15.20 22.10
CA ASP A 434 21.06 14.02 21.22
C ASP A 434 20.56 14.40 19.80
N ASN A 435 21.40 15.06 19.01
CA ASN A 435 21.03 15.65 17.73
C ASN A 435 20.71 14.62 16.64
N ASP A 436 21.13 13.37 16.78
CA ASP A 436 20.84 12.29 15.83
C ASP A 436 19.85 11.23 16.36
N CYS A 437 19.42 11.34 17.62
CA CYS A 437 18.46 10.48 18.29
C CYS A 437 18.92 9.01 18.37
N ASP A 438 20.18 8.76 18.69
CA ASP A 438 20.70 7.40 18.90
C ASP A 438 20.65 6.95 20.38
N GLY A 439 20.43 7.90 21.31
CA GLY A 439 20.35 7.69 22.75
C GLY A 439 21.64 7.98 23.52
N LEU A 440 22.69 8.42 22.85
CA LEU A 440 23.92 8.95 23.43
C LEU A 440 23.88 10.49 23.39
N LEU A 441 24.66 11.12 24.27
CA LEU A 441 24.72 12.57 24.38
C LEU A 441 26.18 13.01 24.25
N ASP A 442 26.46 13.94 23.34
CA ASP A 442 27.71 14.68 23.27
C ASP A 442 28.95 13.76 23.30
N GLY A 443 29.81 13.92 24.31
CA GLY A 443 31.04 13.13 24.47
C GLY A 443 30.83 11.65 24.78
N ALA A 444 29.59 11.18 24.93
CA ALA A 444 29.28 9.74 24.95
C ALA A 444 29.23 9.15 23.52
N GLU A 445 29.10 9.99 22.50
CA GLU A 445 29.08 9.58 21.10
C GLU A 445 30.44 9.09 20.62
N PRO A 446 30.50 7.95 19.90
CA PRO A 446 31.72 7.52 19.22
C PRO A 446 32.21 8.54 18.19
N GLU A 447 31.30 9.29 17.56
CA GLU A 447 31.64 10.29 16.54
C GLU A 447 32.15 11.61 17.14
N CYS A 448 31.88 11.84 18.43
CA CYS A 448 32.42 12.96 19.18
C CYS A 448 33.83 12.66 19.67
N THR A 449 34.79 12.75 18.75
CA THR A 449 36.21 12.68 19.14
C THR A 449 36.50 13.85 20.09
N PRO A 450 37.05 13.61 21.30
CA PRO A 450 37.48 14.70 22.15
C PRO A 450 38.49 15.53 21.36
N ALA A 451 38.18 16.82 21.17
CA ALA A 451 39.12 17.76 20.59
C ALA A 451 40.46 17.53 21.29
N SER A 452 41.49 17.19 20.51
CA SER A 452 42.83 16.98 21.06
C SER A 452 43.15 18.18 21.95
N PRO A 453 43.64 17.98 23.19
CA PRO A 453 43.91 19.10 24.08
C PRO A 453 44.77 20.12 23.33
N PRO A 454 44.50 21.44 23.48
CA PRO A 454 45.23 22.47 22.77
C PRO A 454 46.72 22.18 22.95
N ARG A 455 47.45 22.02 21.84
CA ARG A 455 48.90 21.80 21.88
C ARG A 455 49.47 22.82 22.85
N SER A 456 50.07 22.32 23.93
CA SER A 456 50.85 23.14 24.84
C SER A 456 51.82 24.00 24.00
N PRO A 457 52.02 25.28 24.34
CA PRO A 457 52.93 26.15 23.60
C PRO A 457 54.26 25.44 23.41
N PRO A 458 54.88 25.49 22.21
CA PRO A 458 56.12 24.79 21.96
C PRO A 458 57.16 25.22 22.99
N SER A 459 57.74 24.25 23.69
CA SER A 459 58.83 24.49 24.64
C SER A 459 59.94 25.31 23.97
N PRO A 460 60.57 26.27 24.69
CA PRO A 460 61.64 27.09 24.13
C PRO A 460 62.76 26.23 23.53
N ARG A 461 63.17 26.59 22.31
CA ARG A 461 64.25 25.91 21.57
C ARG A 461 65.55 25.91 22.40
N PRO A 462 66.24 24.76 22.56
CA PRO A 462 67.60 24.76 23.07
C PRO A 462 68.56 25.47 22.11
N PRO A 463 69.63 26.11 22.63
CA PRO A 463 70.59 26.84 21.81
C PRO A 463 71.37 25.92 20.86
N PRO A 464 71.87 26.47 19.73
CA PRO A 464 72.45 25.67 18.65
C PRO A 464 73.83 25.14 19.02
N SER A 465 73.97 23.81 19.00
CA SER A 465 75.25 23.11 19.04
C SER A 465 75.95 23.15 17.67
N ALA A 466 77.27 23.29 17.72
CA ALA A 466 78.15 23.67 16.64
C ALA A 466 78.31 22.62 15.52
N ARG A 467 78.57 23.16 14.32
CA ARG A 467 78.96 22.53 13.05
C ARG A 467 79.94 21.34 13.19
N ARG A 468 79.71 20.32 12.36
CA ARG A 468 80.78 19.53 11.74
C ARG A 468 80.57 19.38 10.22
N SER A 469 81.71 19.38 9.54
CA SER A 469 81.98 19.66 8.13
C SER A 469 81.66 18.52 7.13
N PRO A 470 81.72 18.77 5.81
CA PRO A 470 81.09 17.96 4.76
C PRO A 470 82.06 17.04 4.01
N SER A 471 81.51 16.10 3.22
CA SER A 471 82.17 15.34 2.14
C SER A 471 81.08 14.67 1.26
N PRO A 472 81.38 14.15 0.05
CA PRO A 472 81.58 14.86 -1.22
C PRO A 472 80.59 14.39 -2.34
N PRO A 473 80.58 15.04 -3.53
CA PRO A 473 79.54 14.83 -4.55
C PRO A 473 79.83 13.63 -5.47
N ARG A 474 78.77 12.96 -5.95
CA ARG A 474 78.90 11.92 -6.98
C ARG A 474 77.83 12.01 -8.08
N GLN A 475 78.30 12.51 -9.22
CA GLN A 475 78.04 12.32 -10.66
C GLN A 475 76.69 11.82 -11.24
N PRO A 476 76.30 12.34 -12.44
CA PRO A 476 75.11 11.96 -13.21
C PRO A 476 75.39 11.01 -14.39
N LYS A 477 74.40 10.16 -14.74
CA LYS A 477 74.21 9.47 -16.04
C LYS A 477 72.74 8.99 -16.12
N ALA A 478 72.06 8.78 -17.24
CA ALA A 478 72.11 9.20 -18.64
C ALA A 478 70.80 8.64 -19.26
N ALA A 479 70.34 9.23 -20.37
CA ALA A 479 69.13 8.89 -21.12
C ALA A 479 69.09 7.44 -21.64
N ASP A 480 67.90 6.88 -21.96
CA ASP A 480 67.42 6.79 -23.35
C ASP A 480 66.06 6.07 -23.55
N LYS A 481 65.42 6.44 -24.66
CA LYS A 481 64.50 5.67 -25.56
C LYS A 481 62.97 5.67 -25.37
N LEU A 482 62.38 6.59 -26.16
CA LEU A 482 61.20 6.43 -27.02
C LEU A 482 61.06 5.03 -27.66
N LYS A 483 59.83 4.50 -27.71
CA LYS A 483 59.29 3.71 -28.83
C LYS A 483 57.77 3.83 -28.92
N THR A 484 57.30 3.70 -30.15
CA THR A 484 56.05 4.20 -30.76
C THR A 484 54.92 3.15 -30.86
N ARG A 485 53.73 3.67 -31.21
CA ARG A 485 52.60 3.08 -31.99
C ARG A 485 51.39 2.40 -31.28
N ASN A 486 50.24 3.09 -31.47
CA ASN A 486 48.81 2.66 -31.57
C ASN A 486 48.56 1.53 -32.60
N PRO A 487 47.33 0.96 -32.82
CA PRO A 487 46.00 1.29 -32.25
C PRO A 487 45.08 0.08 -31.86
N ALA A 488 43.93 0.42 -31.25
CA ALA A 488 42.58 -0.17 -31.37
C ALA A 488 42.40 -1.69 -31.54
N ARG A 489 41.75 -2.32 -30.56
CA ARG A 489 41.04 -3.61 -30.76
C ARG A 489 39.68 -3.59 -30.04
N THR A 490 38.66 -3.47 -30.87
CA THR A 490 37.24 -3.73 -30.59
C THR A 490 37.05 -5.10 -29.93
N ARG A 491 36.39 -5.15 -28.77
CA ARG A 491 35.93 -6.40 -28.15
C ARG A 491 34.48 -6.68 -28.52
N ASN A 492 34.29 -7.82 -29.17
CA ASN A 492 33.04 -8.39 -29.60
C ASN A 492 32.09 -8.69 -28.42
N LYS A 493 30.81 -8.37 -28.63
CA LYS A 493 29.67 -8.90 -27.88
C LYS A 493 29.58 -10.42 -28.08
N PRO A 494 29.25 -11.22 -27.06
CA PRO A 494 28.83 -12.60 -27.26
C PRO A 494 27.37 -12.65 -27.75
N TYR A 495 27.13 -13.45 -28.79
CA TYR A 495 25.80 -13.84 -29.25
C TYR A 495 25.07 -14.69 -28.19
N PRO A 496 23.73 -14.63 -28.12
CA PRO A 496 22.92 -15.46 -27.24
C PRO A 496 22.89 -16.92 -27.73
N SER A 497 22.92 -17.85 -26.77
CA SER A 497 22.76 -19.29 -27.00
C SER A 497 21.38 -19.64 -27.59
N PRO A 498 21.28 -20.71 -28.40
CA PRO A 498 20.01 -21.12 -29.00
C PRO A 498 19.06 -21.70 -27.95
N VAL A 499 17.83 -21.17 -27.95
CA VAL A 499 16.68 -21.64 -27.18
C VAL A 499 16.34 -23.07 -27.60
N ARG A 500 16.33 -23.98 -26.62
CA ARG A 500 15.88 -25.37 -26.78
C ARG A 500 14.35 -25.40 -26.75
N PRO A 501 13.66 -26.09 -27.68
CA PRO A 501 12.20 -26.20 -27.64
C PRO A 501 11.74 -27.05 -26.45
N PRO A 502 10.55 -26.76 -25.87
CA PRO A 502 10.01 -27.50 -24.74
C PRO A 502 9.63 -28.92 -25.15
N LYS A 503 10.03 -29.89 -24.33
CA LYS A 503 9.61 -31.29 -24.44
C LYS A 503 8.12 -31.39 -24.12
N LYS A 504 7.37 -32.07 -24.99
CA LYS A 504 5.99 -32.52 -24.75
C LYS A 504 5.97 -33.54 -23.61
N ASP A 505 5.26 -33.22 -22.53
CA ASP A 505 4.90 -34.20 -21.52
C ASP A 505 3.75 -35.09 -22.03
N ARG A 506 3.96 -36.40 -21.89
CA ARG A 506 2.97 -37.46 -22.13
C ARG A 506 2.19 -37.69 -20.83
N PRO A 507 0.88 -38.00 -20.88
CA PRO A 507 0.06 -38.14 -19.68
C PRO A 507 0.36 -39.43 -18.92
N SER A 508 0.49 -39.32 -17.60
CA SER A 508 0.46 -40.44 -16.68
C SER A 508 -0.99 -40.93 -16.49
N LYS A 509 -1.18 -42.23 -16.73
CA LYS A 509 -2.35 -43.00 -16.30
C LYS A 509 -2.08 -43.59 -14.91
N SER A 510 -3.00 -43.40 -13.97
CA SER A 510 -3.31 -44.34 -12.87
C SER A 510 -4.55 -43.79 -12.14
N ARG A 511 -5.69 -44.45 -12.28
CA ARG A 511 -6.31 -45.43 -11.36
C ARG A 511 -7.14 -44.77 -10.27
#